data_AF-A0A1F6CC08-F1
#
_entry.id   AF-A0A1F6CC08-F1
#
_cell.length_a   1.000
_cell.length_b   1.000
_cell.length_c   1.000
_cell.angle_alpha   90.00
_cell.angle_beta   90.00
_cell.angle_gamma   90.00
#
_symmetry.space_group_name_H-M   'P 1'
#
loop_
_entity.id
_entity.type
_entity.pdbx_description
1 polymer ?
#
loop_
_entity_poly.entity_id
_entity_poly.type
_entity_poly.pdbx_seq_one_letter_code
_entity_poly.pdbx_strand_id
1 'polypeptide(L)'
;MEQATLETLTRPFAPEQIRQREGRGGKLLDYLETHAVITRLNEAFNGAWSFEVLDFKTMEGEIVVHGKLTAGGQVKAQFGSADIHRHKGQDGEKGAPLSIGDDLKAAASDALKKCATLFGVGLHLYDKPQTRSSGSGSAQQADRRPGLGQNAQQRPVSGDRRAVNGTYRR
;
A
#
# COMPACT_ATOMS: atom_id res chain seq x y z
N MET A 1 19.01 -13.03 31.28
CA MET A 1 17.78 -13.46 30.57
C MET A 1 17.18 -12.32 29.75
N GLU A 2 17.16 -11.08 30.25
CA GLU A 2 16.56 -9.92 29.56
C GLU A 2 17.25 -9.53 28.23
N GLN A 3 18.58 -9.67 28.14
CA GLN A 3 19.35 -9.27 26.95
C GLN A 3 19.14 -10.20 25.74
N ALA A 4 18.92 -11.50 25.98
CA ALA A 4 18.67 -12.48 24.92
C ALA A 4 17.30 -12.27 24.24
N THR A 5 16.29 -11.79 24.98
CA THR A 5 14.96 -11.51 24.45
C THR A 5 14.97 -10.35 23.45
N LEU A 6 15.66 -9.25 23.76
CA LEU A 6 15.73 -8.11 22.84
C LEU A 6 16.49 -8.44 21.56
N GLU A 7 17.65 -9.12 21.68
CA GLU A 7 18.44 -9.56 20.53
C GLU A 7 17.60 -10.42 19.58
N THR A 8 16.88 -11.42 20.11
CA THR A 8 15.96 -12.22 19.32
C THR A 8 14.92 -11.34 18.65
N LEU A 9 14.21 -10.47 19.37
CA LEU A 9 13.13 -9.66 18.78
C LEU A 9 13.61 -8.73 17.66
N THR A 10 14.79 -8.10 17.81
CA THR A 10 15.30 -7.11 16.86
C THR A 10 16.10 -7.68 15.70
N ARG A 11 16.50 -8.96 15.76
CA ARG A 11 17.27 -9.62 14.68
C ARG A 11 16.57 -9.44 13.33
N PRO A 12 17.26 -8.99 12.26
CA PRO A 12 16.68 -8.90 10.93
C PRO A 12 16.05 -10.21 10.46
N PHE A 13 15.03 -10.13 9.62
CA PHE A 13 14.47 -11.32 8.98
C PHE A 13 15.24 -11.62 7.70
N ALA A 14 15.37 -12.91 7.35
CA ALA A 14 16.00 -13.29 6.10
C ALA A 14 15.14 -12.80 4.91
N PRO A 15 15.74 -12.46 3.75
CA PRO A 15 14.99 -11.93 2.60
C PRO A 15 13.81 -12.81 2.17
N GLU A 16 13.91 -14.13 2.32
CA GLU A 16 12.87 -15.10 1.95
C GLU A 16 11.64 -15.05 2.86
N GLN A 17 11.81 -14.49 4.07
CA GLN A 17 10.73 -14.27 5.04
C GLN A 17 10.01 -12.93 4.82
N ILE A 18 10.57 -12.06 3.99
CA ILE A 18 10.03 -10.74 3.68
C ILE A 18 9.21 -10.85 2.40
N ARG A 19 7.92 -10.52 2.51
CA ARG A 19 6.99 -10.49 1.37
C ARG A 19 6.74 -9.07 0.92
N GLN A 20 6.27 -8.91 -0.31
CA GLN A 20 5.90 -7.62 -0.87
C GLN A 20 4.43 -7.62 -1.26
N ARG A 21 3.76 -6.50 -1.00
CA ARG A 21 2.39 -6.24 -1.45
C ARG A 21 2.31 -4.86 -2.07
N GLU A 22 1.41 -4.70 -3.02
CA GLU A 22 1.06 -3.38 -3.51
C GLU A 22 0.32 -2.60 -2.42
N GLY A 23 0.81 -1.40 -2.11
CA GLY A 23 0.20 -0.46 -1.18
C GLY A 23 -0.46 0.70 -1.92
N ARG A 24 -0.94 1.68 -1.15
CA ARG A 24 -1.59 2.88 -1.72
C ARG A 24 -0.63 3.63 -2.66
N GLY A 25 -1.15 4.04 -3.81
CA GLY A 25 -0.38 4.78 -4.82
C GLY A 25 0.63 3.93 -5.60
N GLY A 26 0.41 2.62 -5.74
CA GLY A 26 1.24 1.71 -6.54
C GLY A 26 2.61 1.41 -5.94
N LYS A 27 2.83 1.76 -4.67
CA LYS A 27 4.10 1.50 -3.98
C LYS A 27 4.15 0.07 -3.49
N LEU A 28 5.25 -0.64 -3.74
CA LEU A 28 5.50 -1.94 -3.12
C LEU A 28 5.93 -1.76 -1.66
N LEU A 29 5.22 -2.42 -0.75
CA LEU A 29 5.48 -2.41 0.68
C LEU A 29 5.95 -3.79 1.13
N ASP A 30 7.06 -3.79 1.87
CA ASP A 30 7.57 -5.01 2.50
C ASP A 30 6.75 -5.31 3.76
N TYR A 31 6.48 -6.59 3.99
CA TYR A 31 5.79 -7.05 5.19
C TYR A 31 6.25 -8.45 5.59
N LEU A 32 5.96 -8.81 6.84
CA LEU A 32 6.13 -10.16 7.36
C LEU A 32 4.79 -10.87 7.41
N GLU A 33 4.82 -12.15 7.08
CA GLU A 33 3.70 -13.05 7.32
C GLU A 33 3.47 -13.24 8.83
N THR A 34 2.20 -13.41 9.22
CA THR A 34 1.82 -13.50 10.64
C THR A 34 2.52 -14.64 11.36
N HIS A 35 2.70 -15.79 10.70
CA HIS A 35 3.40 -16.94 11.27
C HIS A 35 4.87 -16.62 11.62
N ALA A 36 5.56 -15.80 10.83
CA ALA A 36 6.95 -15.45 11.09
C ALA A 36 7.07 -14.58 12.34
N VAL A 37 6.11 -13.67 12.57
CA VAL A 37 6.02 -12.86 13.78
C VAL A 37 5.70 -13.73 15.00
N ILE A 38 4.75 -14.65 14.88
CA ILE A 38 4.39 -15.60 15.95
C ILE A 38 5.60 -16.46 16.33
N THR A 39 6.33 -17.02 15.36
CA THR A 39 7.54 -17.80 15.63
C THR A 39 8.58 -16.97 16.37
N ARG A 40 8.77 -15.70 16.00
CA ARG A 40 9.71 -14.82 16.68
C ARG A 40 9.30 -14.51 18.13
N LEU A 41 8.02 -14.28 18.38
CA LEU A 41 7.49 -14.08 19.74
C LEU A 41 7.64 -15.36 20.58
N ASN A 42 7.36 -16.53 19.99
CA ASN A 42 7.56 -17.81 20.65
C ASN A 42 9.03 -18.05 21.02
N GLU A 43 9.96 -17.76 20.12
CA GLU A 43 11.41 -17.85 20.37
C GLU A 43 11.85 -16.90 21.50
N ALA A 44 11.42 -15.63 21.44
CA ALA A 44 11.85 -14.60 22.37
C ALA A 44 11.31 -14.76 23.79
N PHE A 45 10.07 -15.26 23.92
CA PHE A 45 9.36 -15.35 25.19
C PHE A 45 9.08 -16.79 25.62
N ASN A 46 9.62 -17.79 24.92
CA ASN A 46 9.36 -19.21 25.16
C ASN A 46 7.84 -19.52 25.22
N GLY A 47 7.07 -18.90 24.32
CA GLY A 47 5.61 -18.96 24.26
C GLY A 47 4.85 -18.15 25.32
N ALA A 48 5.53 -17.51 26.27
CA ALA A 48 4.92 -16.72 27.34
C ALA A 48 4.52 -15.30 26.87
N TRP A 49 3.57 -15.23 25.94
CA TRP A 49 2.94 -14.00 25.48
C TRP A 49 1.46 -14.21 25.22
N SER A 50 0.69 -13.12 25.17
CA SER A 50 -0.73 -13.16 24.82
C SER A 50 -1.11 -11.98 23.96
N PHE A 51 -2.10 -12.18 23.10
CA PHE A 51 -2.70 -11.14 22.27
C PHE A 51 -4.21 -11.12 22.47
N GLU A 52 -4.74 -9.92 22.65
CA GLU A 52 -6.17 -9.66 22.87
C GLU A 52 -6.66 -8.65 21.83
N VAL A 53 -7.81 -8.92 21.23
CA VAL A 53 -8.58 -7.92 20.49
C VAL A 53 -9.43 -7.16 21.49
N LEU A 54 -9.13 -5.87 21.69
CA LEU A 54 -9.84 -5.02 22.64
C LEU A 54 -11.15 -4.48 22.08
N ASP A 55 -11.13 -4.05 20.81
CA ASP A 55 -12.29 -3.53 20.08
C ASP A 55 -12.06 -3.66 18.58
N PHE A 56 -13.13 -3.64 17.80
CA PHE A 56 -13.07 -3.52 16.35
C PHE A 56 -14.17 -2.60 15.83
N LYS A 57 -13.88 -1.90 14.73
CA LYS A 57 -14.83 -1.01 14.06
C LYS A 57 -14.82 -1.26 12.57
N THR A 58 -16.00 -1.22 11.99
CA THR A 58 -16.19 -1.25 10.53
C THR A 58 -16.44 0.17 10.07
N MET A 59 -15.56 0.73 9.23
CA MET A 59 -15.63 2.11 8.78
C MET A 59 -15.24 2.21 7.29
N GLU A 60 -16.04 2.90 6.48
CA GLU A 60 -15.70 3.27 5.09
C GLU A 60 -15.25 2.12 4.15
N GLY A 61 -15.59 0.87 4.47
CA GLY A 61 -15.17 -0.30 3.69
C GLY A 61 -13.91 -0.99 4.20
N GLU A 62 -13.43 -0.62 5.38
CA GLU A 62 -12.30 -1.21 6.08
C GLU A 62 -12.75 -1.66 7.49
N ILE A 63 -12.05 -2.65 8.03
CA ILE A 63 -12.16 -3.07 9.43
C ILE A 63 -10.89 -2.61 10.13
N VAL A 64 -11.05 -1.92 11.26
CA VAL A 64 -9.96 -1.50 12.14
C VAL A 64 -10.08 -2.25 13.45
N VAL A 65 -9.00 -2.91 13.88
CA VAL A 65 -8.93 -3.71 15.11
C VAL A 65 -7.92 -3.07 16.06
N HIS A 66 -8.34 -2.77 17.28
CA HIS A 66 -7.46 -2.37 18.37
C HIS A 66 -6.93 -3.62 19.09
N GLY A 67 -5.67 -3.95 18.87
CA GLY A 67 -5.01 -5.09 19.48
C GLY A 67 -4.12 -4.70 20.65
N LYS A 68 -3.95 -5.62 21.60
CA LYS A 68 -3.04 -5.51 22.76
C LYS A 68 -2.18 -6.76 22.84
N LEU A 69 -0.86 -6.57 22.85
CA LEU A 69 0.14 -7.63 23.02
C LEU A 69 0.81 -7.49 24.39
N THR A 70 0.75 -8.54 25.19
CA THR A 70 1.42 -8.65 26.49
C THR A 70 2.54 -9.68 26.40
N ALA A 71 3.79 -9.26 26.62
CA ALA A 71 4.96 -10.13 26.57
C ALA A 71 6.11 -9.54 27.41
N GLY A 72 6.88 -10.40 28.09
CA GLY A 72 8.06 -9.96 28.87
C GLY A 72 7.75 -8.90 29.94
N GLY A 73 6.57 -8.94 30.56
CA GLY A 73 6.14 -7.94 31.55
C GLY A 73 5.74 -6.58 30.96
N GLN A 74 5.73 -6.45 29.63
CA GLN A 74 5.34 -5.22 28.93
C GLN A 74 4.02 -5.41 28.19
N VAL A 75 3.28 -4.30 28.04
CA VAL A 75 2.04 -4.25 27.28
C VAL A 75 2.18 -3.19 26.20
N LYS A 76 1.91 -3.57 24.95
CA LYS A 76 1.91 -2.66 23.80
C LYS A 76 0.60 -2.83 23.04
N ALA A 77 -0.01 -1.72 22.64
CA ALA A 77 -1.27 -1.72 21.90
C ALA A 77 -1.14 -0.92 20.61
N GLN A 78 -1.82 -1.38 19.56
CA GLN A 78 -1.80 -0.76 18.24
C GLN A 78 -3.02 -1.19 17.40
N PHE A 79 -3.36 -0.43 16.37
CA PHE A 79 -4.41 -0.70 15.39
C PHE A 79 -3.95 -1.43 14.12
N GLY A 80 -4.49 -2.61 13.88
CA GLY A 80 -4.42 -3.26 12.58
C GLY A 80 -5.64 -2.96 11.72
N SER A 81 -5.51 -3.15 10.42
CA SER A 81 -6.65 -2.98 9.52
C SER A 81 -6.67 -3.94 8.34
N ALA A 82 -7.86 -4.11 7.76
CA ALA A 82 -8.07 -4.89 6.55
C ALA A 82 -9.25 -4.34 5.74
N ASP A 83 -9.09 -4.26 4.43
CA ASP A 83 -10.18 -3.91 3.52
C ASP A 83 -11.28 -4.97 3.57
N ILE A 84 -12.54 -4.52 3.48
CA ILE A 84 -13.69 -5.43 3.37
C ILE A 84 -13.76 -5.93 1.94
N HIS A 85 -13.47 -7.22 1.76
CA HIS A 85 -13.58 -7.85 0.45
C HIS A 85 -15.05 -8.00 0.08
N ARG A 86 -15.42 -7.58 -1.14
CA ARG A 86 -16.82 -7.55 -1.61
C ARG A 86 -16.96 -8.27 -2.95
N HIS A 87 -18.13 -8.84 -3.18
CA HIS A 87 -18.51 -9.27 -4.51
C HIS A 87 -18.50 -8.08 -5.48
N LYS A 88 -18.21 -8.33 -6.75
CA LYS A 88 -18.44 -7.33 -7.81
C LYS A 88 -19.95 -7.11 -7.91
N GLY A 89 -20.42 -5.88 -7.67
CA GLY A 89 -21.80 -5.51 -7.91
C GLY A 89 -22.09 -5.36 -9.41
N GLN A 90 -23.37 -5.22 -9.75
CA GLN A 90 -23.76 -4.79 -11.10
C GLN A 90 -23.43 -3.30 -11.26
N ASP A 91 -23.08 -2.89 -12.50
CA ASP A 91 -22.90 -1.49 -12.89
C ASP A 91 -21.93 -0.65 -12.03
N GLY A 92 -20.89 -1.28 -11.48
CA GLY A 92 -19.85 -0.59 -10.70
C GLY A 92 -20.22 -0.29 -9.25
N GLU A 93 -21.38 -0.76 -8.78
CA GLU A 93 -21.76 -0.65 -7.37
C GLU A 93 -20.97 -1.63 -6.49
N LYS A 94 -20.79 -1.26 -5.21
CA LYS A 94 -20.14 -2.13 -4.22
C LYS A 94 -21.10 -3.26 -3.84
N GLY A 95 -20.74 -4.51 -4.15
CA GLY A 95 -21.51 -5.68 -3.75
C GLY A 95 -21.47 -5.97 -2.26
N ALA A 96 -22.19 -7.03 -1.87
CA ALA A 96 -22.19 -7.53 -0.50
C ALA A 96 -20.78 -7.96 -0.06
N PRO A 97 -20.43 -7.82 1.23
CA PRO A 97 -19.20 -8.38 1.78
C PRO A 97 -19.09 -9.89 1.51
N LEU A 98 -17.89 -10.34 1.13
CA LEU A 98 -17.57 -11.75 0.88
C LEU A 98 -17.51 -12.53 2.20
N SER A 99 -16.66 -12.09 3.13
CA SER A 99 -16.48 -12.74 4.43
C SER A 99 -15.94 -11.76 5.46
N ILE A 100 -16.83 -11.14 6.23
CA ILE A 100 -16.45 -10.25 7.35
C ILE A 100 -15.58 -10.97 8.37
N GLY A 101 -15.78 -12.28 8.56
CA GLY A 101 -14.98 -13.08 9.50
C GLY A 101 -13.52 -13.18 9.07
N ASP A 102 -13.23 -13.30 7.78
CA ASP A 102 -11.85 -13.37 7.30
C ASP A 102 -11.19 -11.99 7.29
N ASP A 103 -11.96 -10.94 6.98
CA ASP A 103 -11.50 -9.55 7.07
C ASP A 103 -11.16 -9.17 8.53
N LEU A 104 -11.97 -9.60 9.51
CA LEU A 104 -11.67 -9.44 10.94
C LEU A 104 -10.39 -10.15 11.36
N LYS A 105 -10.19 -11.40 10.90
CA LYS A 105 -8.95 -12.15 11.18
C LYS A 105 -7.72 -11.48 10.55
N ALA A 106 -7.87 -10.93 9.34
CA ALA A 106 -6.82 -10.19 8.66
C ALA A 106 -6.45 -8.92 9.44
N ALA A 107 -7.43 -8.12 9.86
CA ALA A 107 -7.21 -6.91 10.67
C ALA A 107 -6.59 -7.23 12.04
N ALA A 108 -7.05 -8.30 12.71
CA ALA A 108 -6.47 -8.75 13.96
C ALA A 108 -5.02 -9.24 13.80
N SER A 109 -4.72 -9.94 12.71
CA SER A 109 -3.36 -10.36 12.36
C SER A 109 -2.44 -9.16 12.11
N ASP A 110 -2.93 -8.15 11.41
CA ASP A 110 -2.18 -6.91 11.20
C ASP A 110 -1.93 -6.19 12.54
N ALA A 111 -2.92 -6.13 13.43
CA ALA A 111 -2.80 -5.50 14.75
C ALA A 111 -1.76 -6.21 15.61
N LEU A 112 -1.74 -7.55 15.62
CA LEU A 112 -0.70 -8.35 16.27
C LEU A 112 0.69 -8.00 15.73
N LYS A 113 0.85 -8.01 14.40
CA LYS A 113 2.14 -7.70 13.76
C LYS A 113 2.61 -6.29 14.12
N LYS A 114 1.70 -5.32 14.12
CA LYS A 114 2.03 -3.94 14.48
C LYS A 114 2.36 -3.79 15.96
N CYS A 115 1.64 -4.44 16.87
CA CYS A 115 2.03 -4.47 18.28
C CYS A 115 3.43 -5.05 18.45
N ALA A 116 3.77 -6.13 17.73
CA ALA A 116 5.10 -6.74 17.76
C ALA A 116 6.22 -5.81 17.25
N THR A 117 5.92 -4.87 16.33
CA THR A 117 6.91 -3.85 15.92
C THR A 117 7.38 -2.97 17.07
N LEU A 118 6.52 -2.70 18.06
CA LEU A 118 6.86 -1.92 19.26
C LEU A 118 7.79 -2.69 20.22
N PHE A 119 7.92 -4.00 20.04
CA PHE A 119 8.92 -4.86 20.69
C PHE A 119 10.19 -5.04 19.84
N GLY A 120 10.25 -4.43 18.65
CA GLY A 120 11.39 -4.50 17.72
C GLY A 120 11.22 -5.50 16.58
N VAL A 121 10.17 -6.34 16.58
CA VAL A 121 9.98 -7.38 15.55
C VAL A 121 9.72 -6.73 14.19
N GLY A 122 10.61 -6.99 13.24
CA GLY A 122 10.48 -6.48 11.87
C GLY A 122 10.68 -4.96 11.74
N LEU A 123 11.21 -4.28 12.76
CA LEU A 123 11.36 -2.83 12.75
C LEU A 123 12.29 -2.33 11.63
N HIS A 124 13.32 -3.12 11.28
CA HIS A 124 14.23 -2.84 10.16
C HIS A 124 13.53 -2.68 8.80
N LEU A 125 12.30 -3.20 8.60
CA LEU A 125 11.56 -3.01 7.35
C LEU A 125 11.12 -1.56 7.11
N TYR A 126 11.08 -0.75 8.18
CA TYR A 126 10.70 0.66 8.12
C TYR A 126 11.91 1.58 7.93
N ASP A 127 13.12 1.06 8.12
CA ASP A 127 14.39 1.80 7.97
C ASP A 127 14.91 1.69 6.52
N LYS A 128 14.08 2.12 5.57
CA LYS A 128 14.49 2.21 4.17
C LYS A 128 15.10 3.59 3.92
N PRO A 129 16.37 3.69 3.47
CA PRO A 129 16.88 4.96 2.97
C PRO A 129 15.96 5.39 1.84
N GLN A 130 15.44 6.62 1.92
CA GLN A 130 14.60 7.22 0.88
C GLN A 130 15.38 7.17 -0.43
N THR A 131 15.10 6.18 -1.27
CA THR A 131 15.58 6.19 -2.65
C THR A 131 14.88 7.38 -3.30
N ARG A 132 15.61 8.50 -3.41
CA ARG A 132 15.15 9.64 -4.20
C ARG A 132 14.88 9.07 -5.57
N SER A 133 13.60 8.91 -5.93
CA SER A 133 13.19 8.54 -7.26
C SER A 133 13.69 9.65 -8.19
N SER A 134 14.86 9.46 -8.78
CA SER A 134 15.34 10.27 -9.89
C SER A 134 14.32 10.05 -11.00
N GLY A 135 13.38 10.98 -11.12
CA GLY A 135 12.49 11.04 -12.26
C GLY A 135 13.35 11.11 -13.50
N SER A 136 13.44 10.00 -14.23
CA SER A 136 13.92 9.99 -15.60
C SER A 136 12.88 10.72 -16.44
N GLY A 137 12.92 12.06 -16.38
CA GLY A 137 12.31 12.89 -17.38
C GLY A 137 12.97 12.53 -18.70
N SER A 138 12.20 11.89 -19.57
CA SER A 138 12.56 11.67 -20.97
C SER A 138 12.76 13.04 -21.62
N ALA A 139 13.99 13.54 -21.62
CA ALA A 139 14.41 14.61 -22.50
C ALA A 139 14.39 14.04 -23.93
N GLN A 140 13.28 14.27 -24.64
CA GLN A 140 13.18 13.98 -26.06
C GLN A 140 14.25 14.80 -26.79
N GLN A 141 15.21 14.05 -27.31
CA GLN A 141 16.31 14.46 -28.14
C GLN A 141 15.75 15.00 -29.48
N ALA A 142 15.61 16.31 -29.58
CA ALA A 142 15.31 16.99 -30.84
C ALA A 142 16.62 17.51 -31.44
N ASP A 143 17.30 16.66 -32.21
CA ASP A 143 18.27 17.16 -33.19
C ASP A 143 18.47 16.18 -34.35
N ARG A 144 17.76 16.42 -35.46
CA ARG A 144 18.20 16.09 -36.83
C ARG A 144 17.52 17.04 -37.83
N ARG A 145 18.24 18.08 -38.24
CA ARG A 145 18.04 18.72 -39.56
C ARG A 145 18.90 17.98 -40.59
N PRO A 146 18.40 17.81 -41.81
CA PRO A 146 19.18 18.25 -42.98
C PRO A 146 18.34 19.13 -43.93
N GLY A 147 19.02 20.07 -44.59
CA GLY A 147 18.42 21.15 -45.36
C GLY A 147 18.15 20.87 -46.85
N LEU A 148 17.30 21.76 -47.37
CA LEU A 148 17.17 22.31 -48.73
C LEU A 148 17.23 21.42 -49.98
N GLY A 149 16.11 21.40 -50.71
CA GLY A 149 16.02 21.14 -52.14
C GLY A 149 14.74 21.78 -52.71
N GLN A 150 14.87 22.45 -53.86
CA GLN A 150 13.96 23.46 -54.44
C GLN A 150 12.77 22.89 -55.24
N ASN A 151 11.77 23.77 -55.46
CA ASN A 151 10.88 23.95 -56.64
C ASN A 151 9.40 24.05 -56.22
N ALA A 152 8.74 25.21 -56.28
CA ALA A 152 8.32 26.04 -57.43
C ALA A 152 6.96 25.62 -58.03
N GLN A 153 6.14 26.65 -58.34
CA GLN A 153 4.84 26.68 -59.06
C GLN A 153 3.58 26.58 -58.16
N GLN A 154 3.02 27.70 -57.70
CA GLN A 154 2.05 28.62 -58.35
C GLN A 154 0.61 28.06 -58.45
N ARG A 155 -0.36 28.68 -57.74
CA ARG A 155 -1.50 29.48 -58.28
C ARG A 155 -2.51 29.89 -57.16
N PRO A 156 -3.37 30.91 -57.38
CA PRO A 156 -3.76 31.87 -56.34
C PRO A 156 -5.22 31.81 -55.83
N VAL A 157 -5.36 32.35 -54.61
CA VAL A 157 -6.40 33.13 -53.90
C VAL A 157 -7.78 33.46 -54.54
N SER A 158 -8.76 33.55 -53.62
CA SER A 158 -9.96 34.45 -53.60
C SER A 158 -11.25 33.88 -54.19
N GLY A 159 -12.44 34.08 -53.63
CA GLY A 159 -12.91 34.88 -52.50
C GLY A 159 -14.34 34.43 -52.11
N ASP A 160 -14.74 34.65 -50.86
CA ASP A 160 -15.63 35.75 -50.46
C ASP A 160 -17.11 35.50 -50.79
N ARG A 161 -17.92 35.19 -49.76
CA ARG A 161 -19.00 36.07 -49.23
C ARG A 161 -20.07 35.28 -48.49
N ARG A 162 -20.37 35.78 -47.28
CA ARG A 162 -21.68 36.11 -46.67
C ARG A 162 -22.79 35.06 -46.74
N ALA A 163 -23.70 34.88 -45.78
CA ALA A 163 -23.94 35.31 -44.42
C ALA A 163 -25.37 34.78 -44.10
N VAL A 164 -25.80 34.93 -42.85
CA VAL A 164 -27.19 35.21 -42.42
C VAL A 164 -28.05 34.05 -41.90
N ASN A 165 -28.35 34.21 -40.59
CA ASN A 165 -29.55 33.88 -39.78
C ASN A 165 -29.96 32.42 -39.59
N GLY A 166 -30.08 31.95 -38.34
CA GLY A 166 -31.24 32.19 -37.44
C GLY A 166 -31.85 30.79 -37.22
N THR A 167 -32.34 30.32 -36.08
CA THR A 167 -33.11 30.95 -35.00
C THR A 167 -33.26 29.92 -33.86
N TYR A 168 -33.55 30.46 -32.69
CA TYR A 168 -33.88 29.85 -31.40
C TYR A 168 -35.18 29.02 -31.41
N ARG A 169 -35.26 27.95 -30.61
CA ARG A 169 -36.37 27.57 -29.69
C ARG A 169 -36.07 26.21 -29.06
N ARG A 170 -35.83 26.21 -27.74
CA ARG A 170 -36.70 25.78 -26.62
C ARG A 170 -36.68 24.28 -26.39
#